data_AF-A0A645G5S9-F1
#
_entry.id   AF-A0A645G5S9-F1
#
_cell.length_a   1.000
_cell.length_b   1.000
_cell.length_c   1.000
_cell.angle_alpha   90.00
_cell.angle_beta   90.00
_cell.angle_gamma   90.00
#
_symmetry.space_group_name_H-M   'P 1'
#
loop_
_entity.id
_entity.type
_entity.pdbx_description
1 polymer ?
#
loop_
_entity_poly.entity_id
_entity_poly.type
_entity_poly.pdbx_seq_one_letter_code
_entity_poly.pdbx_strand_id
1 'polypeptide(L)'
;MIQSGARAKLRGYFLEHIGEILDSDTLREVAGISEWARRVRELRDEEGYKILTHHDRSDLKPGQYILETPKPQPAFARDISKEVRAYVLDRNGFTCQMCGAVAGEPHPYDPTRKTRLHIGHIIDKSMGGTDDPANLRAVCSVCNEGASNLTLDRPSYEKLLIQVRRATGADQLKVMEWLVKKFPKQAKDLVK
;
A
#
# COMPACT_ATOMS: atom_id res chain seq x y z
N MET A 1 -1.03 24.04 -19.54
CA MET A 1 -1.80 23.59 -18.38
C MET A 1 -0.90 23.64 -17.15
N ILE A 2 -1.16 24.56 -16.23
CA ILE A 2 -0.34 24.81 -15.04
C ILE A 2 -0.57 23.65 -14.06
N GLN A 3 0.44 22.79 -13.85
CA GLN A 3 0.37 21.69 -12.88
C GLN A 3 0.38 22.28 -11.46
N SER A 4 -0.79 22.35 -10.82
CA SER A 4 -1.04 23.07 -9.57
C SER A 4 -0.67 22.30 -8.29
N GLY A 5 0.41 21.51 -8.31
CA GLY A 5 0.89 20.73 -7.16
C GLY A 5 2.26 21.20 -6.67
N ALA A 6 2.51 21.15 -5.36
CA ALA A 6 3.82 21.47 -4.77
C ALA A 6 4.97 20.67 -5.41
N ARG A 7 4.72 19.41 -5.80
CA ARG A 7 5.68 18.58 -6.54
C ARG A 7 6.03 19.15 -7.92
N ALA A 8 5.05 19.65 -8.65
CA ALA A 8 5.26 20.25 -9.97
C ALA A 8 5.99 21.59 -9.88
N LYS A 9 5.67 22.42 -8.86
CA LYS A 9 6.42 23.65 -8.57
C LYS A 9 7.90 23.37 -8.31
N LEU A 10 8.17 22.41 -7.42
CA LEU A 10 9.53 21.97 -7.13
C LEU A 10 10.23 21.44 -8.39
N ARG A 11 9.56 20.62 -9.20
CA ARG A 11 10.12 20.11 -10.45
C ARG A 11 10.52 21.23 -11.40
N GLY A 12 9.62 22.20 -11.62
CA GLY A 12 9.89 23.36 -12.47
C GLY A 12 11.09 24.15 -11.97
N TYR A 13 11.12 24.42 -10.66
CA TYR A 13 12.21 25.17 -10.04
C TYR A 13 13.57 24.47 -10.16
N PHE A 14 13.64 23.15 -9.92
CA PHE A 14 14.87 22.38 -10.13
C PHE A 14 15.32 22.37 -11.59
N LEU A 15 14.39 22.30 -12.54
CA LEU A 15 14.69 22.33 -13.98
C LEU A 15 15.16 23.70 -14.47
N GLU A 16 14.74 24.77 -13.82
CA GLU A 16 15.21 26.13 -14.09
C GLU A 16 16.62 26.39 -13.50
N HIS A 17 16.98 25.71 -12.41
CA HIS A 17 18.22 25.92 -11.64
C HIS A 17 19.13 24.66 -11.67
N ILE A 18 19.33 24.10 -12.87
CA ILE A 18 20.17 22.91 -13.05
C ILE A 18 21.63 23.25 -12.74
N GLY A 19 22.28 22.42 -11.92
CA GLY A 19 23.67 22.62 -11.52
C GLY A 19 23.87 23.64 -10.39
N GLU A 20 22.80 24.27 -9.90
CA GLU A 20 22.86 25.23 -8.79
C GLU A 20 22.59 24.56 -7.44
N ILE A 21 23.22 25.07 -6.39
CA ILE A 21 22.99 24.59 -5.02
C ILE A 21 21.76 25.32 -4.46
N LEU A 22 20.71 24.55 -4.17
CA LEU A 22 19.46 25.04 -3.63
C LEU A 22 19.33 24.66 -2.15
N ASP A 23 19.02 25.64 -1.30
CA ASP A 23 18.83 25.44 0.13
C ASP A 23 17.39 25.03 0.48
N SER A 24 17.26 24.29 1.59
CA SER A 24 15.99 23.77 2.09
C SER A 24 14.92 24.85 2.36
N ASP A 25 15.33 26.05 2.78
CA ASP A 25 14.40 27.17 3.02
C ASP A 25 13.77 27.65 1.70
N THR A 26 14.57 27.78 0.65
CA THR A 26 14.09 28.14 -0.70
C THR A 26 13.12 27.09 -1.23
N LEU A 27 13.47 25.81 -1.12
CA LEU A 27 12.60 24.72 -1.58
C LEU A 27 11.28 24.66 -0.80
N ARG A 28 11.32 24.94 0.52
CA ARG A 28 10.12 25.04 1.35
C ARG A 28 9.21 26.18 0.88
N GLU A 29 9.77 27.34 0.58
CA GLU A 29 9.03 28.50 0.08
C GLU A 29 8.40 28.23 -1.29
N VAL A 30 9.17 27.68 -2.23
CA VAL A 30 8.69 27.30 -3.57
C VAL A 30 7.54 26.29 -3.51
N ALA A 31 7.67 25.28 -2.64
CA ALA A 31 6.64 24.27 -2.47
C ALA A 31 5.36 24.83 -1.81
N GLY A 32 5.51 25.78 -0.88
CA GLY A 32 4.42 26.38 -0.12
C GLY A 32 3.74 25.43 0.87
N ILE A 33 4.39 24.33 1.24
CA ILE A 33 3.87 23.30 2.15
C ILE A 33 4.97 22.77 3.10
N SER A 34 4.59 22.28 4.27
CA SER A 34 5.52 21.64 5.22
C SER A 34 6.15 20.35 4.66
N GLU A 35 5.39 19.60 3.87
CA GLU A 35 5.79 18.30 3.30
C GLU A 35 6.68 18.42 2.05
N TRP A 36 7.34 19.56 1.82
CA TRP A 36 8.19 19.79 0.64
C TRP A 36 9.30 18.74 0.51
N ALA A 37 9.94 18.34 1.62
CA ALA A 37 11.02 17.36 1.63
C ALA A 37 10.54 15.98 1.14
N ARG A 38 9.27 15.63 1.42
CA ARG A 38 8.65 14.43 0.84
C ARG A 38 8.52 14.55 -0.67
N ARG A 39 8.07 15.71 -1.18
CA ARG A 39 7.93 15.92 -2.63
C ARG A 39 9.26 15.88 -3.37
N VAL A 40 10.35 16.37 -2.77
CA VAL A 40 11.70 16.22 -3.33
C VAL A 40 12.09 14.74 -3.43
N ARG A 41 11.81 13.93 -2.41
CA ARG A 41 12.05 12.47 -2.47
C ARG A 41 11.23 11.79 -3.57
N GLU A 42 9.99 12.19 -3.78
CA GLU A 42 9.16 11.67 -4.88
C GLU A 42 9.74 12.02 -6.26
N LEU A 43 10.25 13.25 -6.44
CA LEU A 43 10.96 13.62 -7.69
C LEU A 43 12.18 12.73 -7.94
N ARG A 44 12.89 12.35 -6.88
CA ARG A 44 14.08 11.50 -6.96
C ARG A 44 13.76 10.04 -7.19
N ASP A 45 12.83 9.50 -6.41
CA ASP A 45 12.58 8.06 -6.30
C ASP A 45 11.45 7.56 -7.21
N GLU A 46 10.48 8.42 -7.58
CA GLU A 46 9.35 8.07 -8.46
C GLU A 46 9.54 8.61 -9.87
N GLU A 47 10.02 9.85 -9.99
CA GLU A 47 10.19 10.51 -11.29
C GLU A 47 11.62 10.43 -11.84
N GLY A 48 12.58 9.99 -11.02
CA GLY A 48 13.94 9.67 -11.47
C GLY A 48 14.86 10.87 -11.68
N TYR A 49 14.54 12.04 -11.13
CA TYR A 49 15.43 13.19 -11.16
C TYR A 49 16.63 12.97 -10.23
N LYS A 50 17.86 13.13 -10.74
CA LYS A 50 19.09 12.96 -9.98
C LYS A 50 19.38 14.17 -9.07
N ILE A 51 18.55 14.34 -8.04
CA ILE A 51 18.66 15.39 -7.03
C ILE A 51 19.62 14.92 -5.93
N LEU A 52 20.83 15.44 -5.91
CA LEU A 52 21.89 15.08 -4.97
C LEU A 52 21.81 15.90 -3.68
N THR A 53 22.33 15.32 -2.60
CA THR A 53 22.40 15.89 -1.26
C THR A 53 23.80 15.71 -0.66
N HIS A 54 24.03 16.21 0.55
CA HIS A 54 25.28 15.97 1.32
C HIS A 54 25.65 14.49 1.54
N HIS A 55 24.71 13.56 1.42
CA HIS A 55 25.01 12.12 1.43
C HIS A 55 25.63 11.62 0.12
N ASP A 56 25.42 12.35 -0.97
CA ASP A 56 25.84 12.00 -2.32
C ASP A 56 27.11 12.77 -2.75
N ARG A 57 27.28 14.01 -2.28
CA ARG A 57 28.41 14.92 -2.59
C ARG A 57 28.95 15.56 -1.32
N SER A 58 30.25 15.47 -1.06
CA SER A 58 30.89 15.93 0.19
C SER A 58 31.00 17.45 0.34
N ASP A 59 30.87 18.19 -0.76
CA ASP A 59 30.88 19.64 -0.84
C ASP A 59 29.47 20.27 -0.69
N LEU A 60 28.43 19.44 -0.54
CA LEU A 60 27.09 19.90 -0.15
C LEU A 60 26.94 19.84 1.36
N LYS A 61 26.32 20.87 1.95
CA LYS A 61 25.97 20.89 3.37
C LYS A 61 24.62 20.21 3.63
N PRO A 62 24.34 19.75 4.86
CA PRO A 62 22.99 19.33 5.24
C PRO A 62 21.97 20.41 4.90
N GLY A 63 20.88 20.03 4.22
CA GLY A 63 19.85 20.97 3.73
C GLY A 63 20.11 21.55 2.35
N GLN A 64 21.18 21.15 1.65
CA GLN A 64 21.48 21.56 0.28
C GLN A 64 21.17 20.46 -0.73
N TYR A 65 20.66 20.90 -1.89
CA TYR A 65 20.21 20.05 -2.98
C TYR A 65 20.73 20.57 -4.31
N ILE A 66 21.03 19.69 -5.26
CA ILE A 66 21.40 20.05 -6.62
C ILE A 66 20.83 19.06 -7.62
N LEU A 67 20.22 19.54 -8.70
CA LEU A 67 19.86 18.69 -9.83
C LEU A 67 21.02 18.67 -10.83
N GLU A 68 21.62 17.51 -11.06
CA GLU A 68 22.74 17.39 -12.02
C GLU A 68 22.29 17.38 -13.48
N THR A 69 21.18 16.70 -13.78
CA THR A 69 20.75 16.48 -15.16
C THR A 69 19.26 16.72 -15.33
N PRO A 70 18.82 17.38 -16.42
CA PRO A 70 17.39 17.62 -16.68
C PRO A 70 16.62 16.35 -17.03
N LYS A 71 17.32 15.31 -17.51
CA LYS A 71 16.70 14.08 -17.96
C LYS A 71 16.50 13.13 -16.78
N PRO A 72 15.26 12.74 -16.45
CA PRO A 72 15.03 11.72 -15.44
C PRO A 72 15.62 10.38 -15.90
N GLN A 73 16.26 9.67 -14.98
CA GLN A 73 16.68 8.29 -15.17
C GLN A 73 15.51 7.36 -14.84
N PRO A 74 15.49 6.10 -15.33
CA PRO A 74 14.48 5.14 -14.92
C PRO A 74 14.52 4.96 -13.39
N ALA A 75 13.56 5.58 -12.70
CA ALA A 75 13.33 5.36 -11.28
C ALA A 75 12.62 4.02 -11.13
N PHE A 76 13.30 3.03 -10.55
CA PHE A 76 12.63 1.84 -10.05
C PHE A 76 11.95 2.24 -8.76
N ALA A 77 10.61 2.26 -8.76
CA ALA A 77 9.84 2.46 -7.54
C ALA A 77 10.37 1.50 -6.47
N ARG A 78 10.69 2.02 -5.28
CA ARG A 78 11.25 1.18 -4.21
C ARG A 78 10.33 -0.01 -3.97
N ASP A 79 10.91 -1.20 -4.01
CA ASP A 79 10.26 -2.41 -3.53
C ASP A 79 9.97 -2.27 -2.03
N ILE A 80 8.87 -2.89 -1.60
CA ILE A 80 8.53 -2.98 -0.17
C ILE A 80 9.69 -3.67 0.54
N SER A 81 10.24 -3.04 1.59
CA SER A 81 11.40 -3.56 2.30
C SER A 81 11.13 -4.95 2.88
N LYS A 82 12.18 -5.75 3.09
CA LYS A 82 12.05 -7.11 3.65
C LYS A 82 11.46 -7.08 5.06
N GLU A 83 11.79 -6.05 5.83
CA GLU A 83 11.31 -5.82 7.19
C GLU A 83 9.81 -5.52 7.19
N VAL A 84 9.37 -4.59 6.34
CA VAL A 84 7.94 -4.27 6.18
C VAL A 84 7.17 -5.49 5.69
N ARG A 85 7.72 -6.23 4.72
CA ARG A 85 7.13 -7.47 4.24
C ARG A 85 6.96 -8.50 5.36
N ALA A 86 7.99 -8.74 6.17
CA ALA A 86 7.93 -9.67 7.29
C ALA A 86 6.87 -9.25 8.31
N TYR A 87 6.87 -7.97 8.70
CA TYR A 87 5.88 -7.41 9.62
C TYR A 87 4.44 -7.57 9.12
N VAL A 88 4.17 -7.24 7.84
CA VAL A 88 2.82 -7.35 7.27
C VAL A 88 2.34 -8.80 7.22
N LEU A 89 3.23 -9.75 6.86
CA LEU A 89 2.91 -11.17 6.86
C LEU A 89 2.58 -11.70 8.26
N ASP A 90 3.40 -11.35 9.25
CA ASP A 90 3.22 -11.76 10.65
C ASP A 90 1.91 -11.18 11.24
N ARG A 91 1.68 -9.87 11.07
CA ARG A 91 0.43 -9.19 11.45
C ARG A 91 -0.80 -9.83 10.81
N ASN A 92 -0.66 -10.39 9.62
CA ASN A 92 -1.73 -11.05 8.87
C ASN A 92 -1.78 -12.57 9.12
N GLY A 93 -1.02 -13.07 10.10
CA GLY A 93 -1.00 -14.47 10.52
C GLY A 93 -0.57 -15.41 9.39
N PHE A 94 0.24 -14.93 8.45
CA PHE A 94 0.60 -15.68 7.23
C PHE A 94 -0.63 -16.21 6.47
N THR A 95 -1.72 -15.43 6.47
CA THR A 95 -2.95 -15.75 5.74
C THR A 95 -3.33 -14.65 4.75
N CYS A 96 -3.91 -15.05 3.62
CA CYS A 96 -4.50 -14.12 2.65
C CYS A 96 -5.66 -13.36 3.30
N GLN A 97 -5.58 -12.03 3.33
CA GLN A 97 -6.60 -11.17 3.91
C GLN A 97 -7.90 -11.08 3.10
N MET A 98 -7.95 -11.72 1.92
CA MET A 98 -9.14 -11.77 1.07
C MET A 98 -9.89 -13.10 1.14
N CYS A 99 -9.18 -14.23 1.18
CA CYS A 99 -9.78 -15.57 1.13
C CYS A 99 -9.40 -16.48 2.31
N GLY A 100 -8.46 -16.08 3.17
CA GLY A 100 -8.01 -16.86 4.32
C GLY A 100 -6.99 -17.96 4.00
N ALA A 101 -6.56 -18.13 2.75
CA ALA A 101 -5.55 -19.12 2.38
C ALA A 101 -4.24 -18.95 3.17
N VAL A 102 -3.73 -20.04 3.74
CA VAL A 102 -2.55 -20.06 4.62
C VAL A 102 -1.27 -20.28 3.80
N ALA A 103 -0.22 -19.51 4.06
CA ALA A 103 1.06 -19.65 3.36
C ALA A 103 1.63 -21.08 3.46
N GLY A 104 2.01 -21.65 2.32
CA GLY A 104 2.63 -22.98 2.26
C GLY A 104 1.65 -24.16 2.24
N GLU A 105 0.38 -23.96 2.60
CA GLU A 105 -0.68 -24.97 2.51
C GLU A 105 -1.29 -25.03 1.10
N PRO A 106 -1.92 -26.16 0.71
CA PRO A 106 -2.72 -26.24 -0.51
C PRO A 106 -3.74 -25.09 -0.60
N HIS A 107 -3.83 -24.44 -1.76
CA HIS A 107 -4.73 -23.31 -1.92
C HIS A 107 -6.20 -23.77 -1.96
N PRO A 108 -7.16 -23.09 -1.29
CA PRO A 108 -8.56 -23.54 -1.23
C PRO A 108 -9.26 -23.65 -2.59
N TYR A 109 -8.90 -22.78 -3.54
CA TYR A 109 -9.45 -22.78 -4.90
C TYR A 109 -8.60 -23.58 -5.90
N ASP A 110 -7.41 -24.01 -5.48
CA ASP A 110 -6.52 -24.84 -6.31
C ASP A 110 -5.64 -25.72 -5.41
N PRO A 111 -6.16 -26.87 -4.96
CA PRO A 111 -5.45 -27.74 -4.02
C PRO A 111 -4.16 -28.33 -4.60
N THR A 112 -3.92 -28.23 -5.91
CA THR A 112 -2.71 -28.76 -6.55
C THR A 112 -1.47 -27.89 -6.31
N ARG A 113 -1.67 -26.65 -5.86
CA ARG A 113 -0.60 -25.67 -5.63
C ARG A 113 -0.57 -25.20 -4.18
N LYS A 114 0.63 -25.00 -3.66
CA LYS A 114 0.84 -24.33 -2.37
C LYS A 114 0.55 -22.84 -2.48
N THR A 115 -0.14 -22.30 -1.49
CA THR A 115 -0.45 -20.89 -1.35
C THR A 115 0.83 -20.09 -1.19
N ARG A 116 1.05 -19.14 -2.10
CA ARG A 116 2.09 -18.12 -2.01
C ARG A 116 1.46 -16.77 -1.73
N LEU A 117 2.00 -16.06 -0.74
CA LEU A 117 1.53 -14.73 -0.37
C LEU A 117 2.41 -13.63 -0.97
N HIS A 118 1.73 -12.59 -1.44
CA HIS A 118 2.26 -11.32 -1.91
C HIS A 118 1.83 -10.22 -0.95
N ILE A 119 2.53 -9.09 -1.01
CA ILE A 119 2.10 -7.88 -0.33
C ILE A 119 1.38 -7.02 -1.36
N GLY A 120 0.08 -6.82 -1.15
CA GLY A 120 -0.73 -5.94 -1.97
C GLY A 120 -1.07 -4.66 -1.20
N HIS A 121 -1.21 -3.56 -1.92
CA HIS A 121 -1.73 -2.32 -1.36
C HIS A 121 -3.26 -2.40 -1.15
N ILE A 122 -3.75 -1.68 -0.15
CA ILE A 122 -5.19 -1.47 0.08
C ILE A 122 -5.69 -0.37 -0.86
N ILE A 123 -4.97 0.75 -0.86
CA ILE A 123 -5.09 1.82 -1.86
C ILE A 123 -3.92 1.66 -2.83
N ASP A 124 -4.18 1.48 -4.11
CA ASP A 124 -3.13 1.30 -5.12
C ASP A 124 -2.16 2.48 -5.17
N LYS A 125 -0.88 2.20 -5.47
CA LYS A 125 0.16 3.23 -5.65
C LYS A 125 -0.24 4.29 -6.68
N SER A 126 -0.86 3.88 -7.79
CA SER A 126 -1.35 4.80 -8.84
C SER A 126 -2.43 5.77 -8.33
N MET A 127 -3.13 5.40 -7.25
CA MET A 127 -4.17 6.18 -6.59
C MET A 127 -3.66 6.88 -5.32
N GLY A 128 -2.33 6.97 -5.13
CA GLY A 128 -1.71 7.64 -3.98
C GLY A 128 -1.47 6.75 -2.77
N GLY A 129 -1.57 5.42 -2.92
CA GLY A 129 -1.23 4.45 -1.90
C GLY A 129 0.21 4.52 -1.43
N THR A 130 0.43 4.40 -0.13
CA THR A 130 1.76 4.38 0.50
C THR A 130 2.25 2.96 0.76
N ASP A 131 3.57 2.79 0.93
CA ASP A 131 4.18 1.53 1.42
C ASP A 131 4.15 1.41 2.96
N ASP A 132 3.35 2.25 3.63
CA ASP A 132 3.13 2.13 5.07
C ASP A 132 2.46 0.78 5.37
N PRO A 133 2.91 0.00 6.37
CA PRO A 133 2.26 -1.24 6.76
C PRO A 133 0.72 -1.13 6.91
N ALA A 134 0.19 0.01 7.34
CA ALA A 134 -1.24 0.27 7.44
C ALA A 134 -1.98 0.20 6.09
N ASN A 135 -1.33 0.55 4.98
CA ASN A 135 -1.86 0.47 3.62
C ASN A 135 -1.48 -0.84 2.90
N LEU A 136 -0.81 -1.76 3.57
CA LEU A 136 -0.38 -3.04 3.00
C LEU A 136 -1.18 -4.20 3.58
N ARG A 137 -1.36 -5.27 2.80
CA ARG A 137 -1.99 -6.53 3.24
C ARG A 137 -1.37 -7.74 2.55
N ALA A 138 -1.36 -8.87 3.24
CA ALA A 138 -0.99 -10.15 2.65
C ALA A 138 -2.14 -10.70 1.77
N VAL A 139 -1.85 -11.02 0.51
CA VAL A 139 -2.83 -11.59 -0.45
C VAL A 139 -2.20 -12.78 -1.19
N CYS A 140 -2.96 -13.85 -1.46
CA CYS A 140 -2.43 -14.99 -2.22
C CYS A 140 -2.31 -14.67 -3.71
N SER A 141 -1.51 -15.44 -4.46
CA SER A 141 -1.40 -15.26 -5.93
C SER A 141 -2.77 -15.22 -6.62
N VAL A 142 -3.71 -16.09 -6.25
CA VAL A 142 -5.04 -16.15 -6.87
C VAL A 142 -5.84 -14.87 -6.61
N CYS A 143 -5.83 -14.35 -5.39
CA CYS A 143 -6.49 -13.08 -5.08
C CYS A 143 -5.72 -11.88 -5.64
N ASN A 144 -4.40 -11.96 -5.74
CA ASN A 144 -3.57 -10.89 -6.27
C ASN A 144 -3.72 -10.75 -7.80
N GLU A 145 -3.84 -11.88 -8.51
CA GLU A 145 -4.07 -11.92 -9.96
C GLU A 145 -5.54 -11.69 -10.31
N GLY A 146 -6.46 -12.20 -9.48
CA GLY A 146 -7.90 -12.21 -9.75
C GLY A 146 -8.69 -11.03 -9.20
N ALA A 147 -8.19 -10.28 -8.22
CA ALA A 147 -8.97 -9.24 -7.54
C ALA A 147 -8.59 -7.80 -7.90
N SER A 148 -7.80 -7.60 -8.96
CA SER A 148 -7.50 -6.27 -9.46
C SER A 148 -8.66 -5.64 -10.25
N ASN A 149 -9.76 -6.35 -10.58
CA ASN A 149 -10.79 -5.74 -11.45
C ASN A 149 -12.26 -6.16 -11.35
N LEU A 150 -12.73 -7.09 -10.50
CA LEU A 150 -14.17 -7.40 -10.53
C LEU A 150 -14.79 -7.64 -9.15
N THR A 151 -15.62 -6.66 -8.78
CA THR A 151 -16.87 -6.77 -8.01
C THR A 151 -16.78 -7.31 -6.59
N LEU A 152 -17.51 -6.67 -5.68
CA LEU A 152 -17.83 -7.19 -4.35
C LEU A 152 -18.59 -8.52 -4.51
N ASP A 153 -17.86 -9.63 -4.64
CA ASP A 153 -18.44 -10.96 -4.57
C ASP A 153 -19.25 -11.06 -3.27
N ARG A 154 -20.45 -11.63 -3.38
CA ARG A 154 -21.20 -12.03 -2.17
C ARG A 154 -20.27 -12.93 -1.36
N PRO A 155 -20.03 -12.62 -0.08
CA PRO A 155 -19.07 -13.37 0.72
C PRO A 155 -19.49 -14.84 0.77
N SER A 156 -18.55 -15.73 0.44
CA SER A 156 -18.74 -17.17 0.59
C SER A 156 -18.94 -17.53 2.07
N TYR A 157 -19.40 -18.75 2.36
CA TYR A 157 -19.54 -19.24 3.74
C TYR A 157 -18.24 -19.08 4.53
N GLU A 158 -17.09 -19.41 3.92
CA GLU A 158 -15.78 -19.31 4.56
C GLU A 158 -15.43 -17.85 4.89
N LYS A 159 -15.73 -16.92 3.97
CA LYS A 159 -15.48 -15.48 4.20
C LYS A 159 -16.40 -14.92 5.30
N LEU A 160 -17.66 -15.33 5.35
CA LEU A 160 -18.59 -14.96 6.42
C LEU A 160 -18.11 -15.50 7.78
N LEU A 161 -17.66 -16.76 7.82
CA LEU A 161 -17.21 -17.40 9.04
C LEU A 161 -15.97 -16.72 9.64
N ILE A 162 -15.03 -16.29 8.79
CA ILE A 162 -13.84 -15.54 9.23
C ILE A 162 -14.26 -14.23 9.92
N GLN A 163 -15.22 -13.49 9.34
CA GLN A 163 -15.71 -12.24 9.92
C GLN A 163 -16.43 -12.48 11.26
N VAL A 164 -17.29 -13.49 11.33
CA VAL A 164 -18.03 -13.85 12.55
C VAL A 164 -17.07 -14.28 13.68
N ARG A 165 -16.05 -15.09 13.38
CA ARG A 165 -15.05 -15.52 14.38
C ARG A 165 -14.24 -14.37 14.98
N ARG A 166 -14.00 -13.30 14.21
CA ARG A 166 -13.24 -12.12 14.66
C ARG A 166 -14.08 -11.14 15.47
N ALA A 167 -15.41 -11.24 15.40
CA ALA A 167 -16.32 -10.37 16.14
C ALA A 167 -16.33 -10.72 17.64
N THR A 168 -16.72 -9.77 18.48
CA THR A 168 -16.89 -10.02 19.94
C THR A 168 -18.00 -11.05 20.18
N GLY A 169 -17.98 -11.74 21.33
CA GLY A 169 -19.05 -12.68 21.67
C GLY A 169 -20.45 -12.03 21.64
N ALA A 170 -20.57 -10.77 22.06
CA ALA A 170 -21.82 -10.01 21.99
C ALA A 170 -22.30 -9.81 20.55
N ASP A 171 -21.40 -9.50 19.62
CA ASP A 171 -21.73 -9.30 18.21
C ASP A 171 -22.04 -10.63 17.49
N GLN A 172 -21.33 -11.71 17.84
CA GLN A 172 -21.64 -13.04 17.35
C GLN A 172 -23.07 -13.46 17.74
N LEU A 173 -23.48 -13.20 18.99
CA LEU A 173 -24.84 -13.48 19.47
C LEU A 173 -25.89 -12.65 18.72
N LYS A 174 -25.62 -11.36 18.43
CA LYS A 174 -26.51 -10.53 17.60
C LYS A 174 -26.64 -11.04 16.17
N VAL A 175 -25.55 -11.52 15.55
CA VAL A 175 -25.60 -12.16 14.23
C VAL A 175 -26.44 -13.43 14.28
N MET A 176 -26.27 -14.25 15.33
CA MET A 176 -27.08 -15.46 15.54
C MET A 176 -28.56 -15.14 15.72
N GLU A 177 -28.91 -14.17 16.55
CA GLU A 177 -30.29 -13.71 16.77
C GLU A 177 -30.95 -13.29 15.45
N TRP A 178 -30.24 -12.50 14.64
CA TRP A 178 -30.73 -12.08 13.33
C TRP A 178 -30.94 -13.26 12.38
N LEU A 179 -30.01 -14.22 12.34
CA LEU A 179 -30.11 -15.41 11.49
C LEU A 179 -31.30 -16.30 11.87
N VAL A 180 -31.54 -16.52 13.17
CA VAL A 180 -32.69 -17.29 13.68
C VAL A 180 -34.00 -16.59 13.30
N LYS A 181 -34.08 -15.26 13.49
CA LYS A 181 -35.27 -14.48 13.10
C LYS A 181 -35.53 -14.54 11.60
N LYS A 182 -34.47 -14.53 10.78
CA LYS A 182 -34.57 -14.56 9.31
C LYS A 182 -34.96 -15.95 8.78
N PHE A 183 -34.50 -17.03 9.42
CA PHE A 183 -34.69 -18.40 8.97
C PHE A 183 -35.34 -19.30 10.05
N PRO A 184 -36.55 -18.96 10.53
CA PRO A 184 -37.12 -19.56 11.73
C PRO A 184 -37.42 -21.06 11.61
N LYS A 185 -37.74 -21.55 10.40
CA LYS A 185 -38.00 -22.99 10.16
C LYS A 185 -36.69 -23.78 10.18
N GLN A 186 -35.69 -23.30 9.45
CA GLN A 186 -34.37 -23.92 9.34
C GLN A 186 -33.63 -23.93 10.68
N ALA A 187 -33.70 -22.83 11.43
CA ALA A 187 -33.13 -22.77 12.77
C ALA A 187 -33.77 -23.81 13.70
N LYS A 188 -35.09 -24.02 13.62
CA LYS A 188 -35.79 -25.04 14.43
C LYS A 188 -35.34 -26.46 14.10
N ASP A 189 -35.05 -26.76 12.83
CA ASP A 189 -34.61 -28.10 12.42
C ASP A 189 -33.13 -28.38 12.71
N LEU A 190 -32.28 -27.34 12.79
CA LEU A 190 -30.86 -27.46 13.15
C LEU A 190 -30.60 -27.64 14.65
N VAL A 191 -31.59 -27.35 15.50
CA VAL A 191 -31.49 -27.40 16.97
C VAL A 191 -32.24 -28.62 17.54
N LYS A 192 -32.83 -29.48 16.69
CA LYS A 192 -33.32 -30.80 17.06
C LYS A 192 -32.18 -31.81 17.14
#